data_AF-A0A7L1NIG2-F1
#
_entry.id   AF-A0A7L1NIG2-F1
#
_cell.length_a   1.000
_cell.length_b   1.000
_cell.length_c   1.000
_cell.angle_alpha   90.00
_cell.angle_beta   90.00
_cell.angle_gamma   90.00
#
_symmetry.space_group_name_H-M   'P 1'
#
loop_
_entity.id
_entity.type
_entity.pdbx_description
1 polymer ?
#
loop_
_entity_poly.entity_id
_entity_poly.type
_entity_poly.pdbx_seq_one_letter_code
_entity_poly.pdbx_strand_id
1 'polypeptide(L)'
;MSVNPMAYEAQFFGFTPQTCMLRVYIAFQDYLFEILPVVETVILKKLDGLPGCKITPFQIHRCTEKFLLLMKEQFDKVFSKMEEVLLQLVLNIPKNVLLPEDKVHEQYPYSKEQFQVLQEEIQQLQQQYRAEVSAGQALRAELEEQKAVQAELEKILQWFDELENICREHGICNFKESFAFLTQKANKLQDVLKAVEKKSKKLK
;
A
#
# COMPACT_ATOMS: atom_id res chain seq x y z
N MET A 1 17.45 -32.03 -23.64
CA MET A 1 16.10 -31.61 -24.05
C MET A 1 15.62 -30.58 -23.04
N SER A 2 15.66 -29.30 -23.39
CA SER A 2 15.16 -28.23 -22.51
C SER A 2 13.64 -28.33 -22.46
N VAL A 3 13.08 -28.73 -21.32
CA VAL A 3 11.64 -28.78 -21.11
C VAL A 3 11.14 -27.33 -21.06
N ASN A 4 10.26 -26.95 -21.99
CA ASN A 4 9.58 -25.65 -21.93
C ASN A 4 8.36 -25.80 -21.00
N PRO A 5 8.35 -25.15 -19.81
CA PRO A 5 7.25 -25.28 -18.86
C PRO A 5 5.97 -24.56 -19.29
N MET A 6 5.99 -23.72 -20.33
CA MET A 6 4.84 -22.93 -20.81
C MET A 6 4.13 -22.15 -19.68
N ALA A 7 4.92 -21.48 -18.84
CA ALA A 7 4.43 -20.78 -17.66
C ALA A 7 3.58 -19.54 -18.00
N TYR A 8 3.87 -18.88 -19.12
CA TYR A 8 3.14 -17.70 -19.56
C TYR A 8 1.75 -18.06 -20.09
N GLU A 9 1.68 -19.16 -20.85
CA GLU A 9 0.44 -19.76 -21.29
C GLU A 9 -0.39 -20.22 -20.10
N ALA A 10 0.24 -20.80 -19.07
CA ALA A 10 -0.45 -21.21 -17.85
C ALA A 10 -1.04 -20.05 -17.05
N GLN A 11 -0.40 -18.87 -17.06
CA GLN A 11 -0.95 -17.65 -16.45
C GLN A 11 -2.28 -17.25 -17.12
N PHE A 12 -2.35 -17.34 -18.45
CA PHE A 12 -3.57 -17.00 -19.20
C PHE A 12 -4.66 -18.07 -19.10
N PHE A 13 -4.31 -19.35 -19.30
CA PHE A 13 -5.29 -20.44 -19.35
C PHE A 13 -5.66 -21.00 -17.97
N GLY A 14 -4.86 -20.75 -16.94
CA GLY A 14 -5.03 -21.32 -15.60
C GLY A 14 -4.60 -22.80 -15.50
N PHE A 15 -4.10 -23.38 -16.59
CA PHE A 15 -3.53 -24.73 -16.65
C PHE A 15 -2.39 -24.77 -17.67
N THR A 16 -1.49 -25.74 -17.53
CA THR A 16 -0.42 -25.93 -18.53
C THR A 16 -0.98 -26.67 -19.76
N PRO A 17 -0.71 -26.18 -20.99
CA PRO A 17 -1.18 -26.82 -22.22
C PRO A 17 -0.87 -28.33 -22.30
N GLN A 18 0.29 -28.76 -21.80
CA GLN A 18 0.70 -30.16 -21.75
C GLN A 18 -0.21 -31.00 -20.86
N THR A 19 -0.68 -30.45 -19.73
CA THR A 19 -1.64 -31.15 -18.85
C THR A 19 -2.99 -31.32 -19.53
N CYS A 20 -3.44 -30.30 -20.29
CA CYS A 20 -4.64 -30.40 -21.09
C CYS A 20 -4.51 -31.51 -22.15
N MET A 21 -3.38 -31.54 -22.88
CA MET A 21 -3.12 -32.57 -23.89
C MET A 21 -3.05 -33.97 -23.32
N LEU A 22 -2.44 -34.15 -22.14
CA LEU A 22 -2.45 -35.43 -21.45
C LEU A 22 -3.88 -35.91 -21.12
N ARG A 23 -4.74 -35.01 -20.61
CA ARG A 23 -6.14 -35.37 -20.30
C ARG A 23 -6.92 -35.75 -21.55
N VAL A 24 -6.71 -35.00 -22.63
CA VAL A 24 -7.34 -35.29 -23.93
C VAL A 24 -6.84 -36.62 -24.48
N TYR A 25 -5.54 -36.89 -24.43
CA TYR A 25 -4.94 -38.17 -24.83
C TYR A 25 -5.58 -39.35 -24.09
N ILE A 26 -5.67 -39.27 -22.76
CA ILE A 26 -6.28 -40.32 -21.93
C ILE A 26 -7.74 -40.51 -22.32
N ALA A 27 -8.52 -39.44 -22.49
CA ALA A 27 -9.93 -39.55 -22.86
C ALA A 27 -10.12 -40.23 -24.22
N PHE A 28 -9.34 -39.84 -25.24
CA PHE A 28 -9.38 -40.50 -26.55
C PHE A 28 -8.96 -41.97 -26.48
N GLN A 29 -7.94 -42.27 -25.68
CA GLN A 29 -7.50 -43.63 -25.44
C GLN A 29 -8.64 -44.45 -24.82
N ASP A 30 -9.25 -43.97 -23.74
CA ASP A 30 -10.36 -44.65 -23.06
C ASP A 30 -11.52 -44.94 -24.03
N TYR A 31 -11.93 -43.97 -24.86
CA TYR A 31 -12.96 -44.20 -25.88
C TYR A 31 -12.57 -45.27 -26.91
N LEU A 32 -11.30 -45.33 -27.32
CA LEU A 32 -10.83 -46.38 -28.23
C LEU A 32 -10.95 -47.77 -27.56
N PHE A 33 -10.57 -47.88 -26.29
CA PHE A 33 -10.70 -49.11 -25.51
C PHE A 33 -12.15 -49.48 -25.18
N GLU A 34 -13.07 -48.52 -25.10
CA GLU A 34 -14.50 -48.78 -24.88
C GLU A 34 -15.22 -49.27 -26.14
N ILE A 35 -14.90 -48.72 -27.31
CA ILE A 35 -15.60 -49.06 -28.57
C ILE A 35 -15.24 -50.47 -29.04
N LEU A 36 -13.99 -50.90 -28.86
CA LEU A 36 -13.52 -52.18 -29.41
C LEU A 36 -14.22 -53.42 -28.82
N PRO A 37 -14.44 -53.53 -27.49
CA PRO A 37 -15.26 -54.59 -26.90
C PRO A 37 -16.71 -54.58 -27.38
N VAL A 38 -17.28 -53.39 -27.65
CA VAL A 38 -18.64 -53.27 -28.20
C VAL A 38 -18.69 -53.86 -29.61
N VAL A 39 -17.70 -53.55 -30.46
CA VAL A 39 -17.58 -54.12 -31.80
C VAL A 39 -17.40 -55.64 -31.73
N GLU A 40 -16.53 -56.13 -30.86
CA GLU A 40 -16.33 -57.57 -30.64
C GLU A 40 -17.64 -58.26 -30.23
N THR A 41 -18.39 -57.68 -29.29
CA THR A 41 -19.68 -58.20 -28.83
C THR A 41 -20.72 -58.23 -29.94
N VAL A 42 -20.77 -57.19 -30.78
CA VAL A 42 -21.69 -57.14 -31.93
C VAL A 42 -21.33 -58.21 -32.95
N ILE A 43 -20.04 -58.42 -33.24
CA ILE A 43 -19.58 -59.46 -34.16
C ILE A 43 -19.96 -60.85 -33.64
N LEU A 44 -19.74 -61.14 -32.36
CA LEU A 44 -20.11 -62.40 -31.72
C LEU A 44 -21.62 -62.66 -31.84
N LYS A 45 -22.45 -61.68 -31.47
CA LYS A 45 -23.92 -61.79 -31.59
C LYS A 45 -24.41 -62.04 -33.02
N LYS A 46 -23.71 -61.51 -34.03
CA LYS A 46 -24.06 -61.73 -35.44
C LYS A 46 -23.62 -63.11 -35.94
N LEU A 47 -22.53 -63.65 -35.41
CA LEU A 47 -22.04 -64.99 -35.75
C LEU A 47 -22.90 -66.10 -35.16
N ASP A 48 -23.45 -65.91 -33.96
CA ASP A 48 -24.40 -66.86 -33.35
C ASP A 48 -25.66 -67.07 -34.21
N GLY A 49 -26.01 -66.10 -35.06
CA GLY A 49 -27.14 -66.17 -35.99
C GLY A 49 -26.87 -66.91 -37.30
N LEU A 50 -25.63 -67.38 -37.56
CA LEU A 50 -25.23 -68.01 -38.82
C LEU A 50 -25.01 -69.53 -38.64
N PRO A 51 -25.87 -70.40 -39.21
CA PRO A 51 -25.70 -71.84 -39.09
C PRO A 51 -24.46 -72.31 -39.89
N GLY A 52 -23.56 -73.04 -39.23
CA GLY A 52 -22.37 -73.66 -39.86
C GLY A 52 -21.06 -72.87 -39.73
N CYS A 53 -21.01 -71.80 -38.95
CA CYS A 53 -19.78 -71.05 -38.73
C CYS A 53 -18.81 -71.80 -37.79
N LYS A 54 -17.54 -71.95 -38.21
CA LYS A 54 -16.47 -72.64 -37.44
C LYS A 54 -15.55 -71.68 -36.69
N ILE A 55 -15.84 -70.38 -36.69
CA ILE A 55 -15.00 -69.36 -36.06
C ILE A 55 -15.22 -69.42 -34.55
N THR A 56 -14.14 -69.55 -33.79
CA THR A 56 -14.23 -69.56 -32.32
C THR A 56 -14.17 -68.14 -31.76
N PRO A 57 -14.85 -67.85 -30.63
CA PRO A 57 -14.78 -66.56 -29.96
C PRO A 57 -13.33 -66.11 -29.66
N PHE A 58 -12.47 -67.07 -29.33
CA PHE A 58 -11.05 -66.82 -29.10
C PHE A 58 -10.30 -66.26 -30.32
N GLN A 59 -10.65 -66.70 -31.53
CA GLN A 59 -10.04 -66.18 -32.76
C GLN A 59 -10.46 -64.72 -33.01
N ILE A 60 -11.70 -64.36 -32.67
CA ILE A 60 -12.23 -62.99 -32.80
C ILE A 60 -11.59 -62.08 -31.77
N HIS A 61 -11.46 -62.56 -30.53
CA HIS A 61 -10.77 -61.84 -29.47
C HIS A 61 -9.33 -61.50 -29.86
N ARG A 62 -8.56 -62.51 -30.30
CA ARG A 62 -7.18 -62.32 -30.78
C ARG A 62 -7.09 -61.38 -31.99
N CYS A 63 -8.08 -61.41 -32.87
CA CYS A 63 -8.16 -60.49 -34.01
C CYS A 63 -8.40 -59.05 -33.54
N THR A 64 -9.30 -58.85 -32.57
CA THR A 64 -9.64 -57.56 -31.98
C THR A 64 -8.44 -56.98 -31.22
N GLU A 65 -7.71 -57.78 -30.44
CA GLU A 65 -6.46 -57.36 -29.78
C GLU A 65 -5.40 -56.91 -30.79
N LYS A 66 -5.21 -57.67 -31.89
CA LYS A 66 -4.26 -57.31 -32.94
C LYS A 66 -4.66 -56.01 -33.62
N PHE A 67 -5.95 -55.80 -33.86
CA PHE A 67 -6.47 -54.56 -34.44
C PHE A 67 -6.31 -53.38 -33.48
N LEU A 68 -6.56 -53.59 -32.19
CA LEU A 68 -6.36 -52.58 -31.14
C LEU A 68 -4.90 -52.09 -31.08
N LEU A 69 -3.93 -53.00 -31.16
CA LEU A 69 -2.51 -52.63 -31.18
C LEU A 69 -2.17 -51.75 -32.40
N LEU A 70 -2.67 -52.12 -33.58
CA LEU A 70 -2.49 -51.32 -34.80
C LEU A 70 -3.15 -49.94 -34.68
N MET A 71 -4.37 -49.90 -34.15
CA MET A 71 -5.10 -48.65 -33.94
C MET A 71 -4.39 -47.74 -32.95
N LYS A 72 -3.85 -48.30 -31.86
CA LYS A 72 -3.07 -47.55 -30.87
C LYS A 72 -1.82 -46.95 -31.49
N GLU A 73 -1.03 -47.72 -32.24
CA GLU A 73 0.17 -47.21 -32.90
C GLU A 73 -0.13 -46.07 -33.90
N GLN A 74 -1.23 -46.16 -34.63
CA GLN A 74 -1.64 -45.10 -35.55
C GLN A 74 -2.20 -43.89 -34.79
N PHE A 75 -2.98 -44.12 -33.75
CA PHE A 75 -3.49 -43.09 -32.86
C PHE A 75 -2.35 -42.29 -32.25
N ASP A 76 -1.35 -42.94 -31.65
CA ASP A 76 -0.21 -42.27 -31.02
C ASP A 76 0.51 -41.35 -32.03
N LYS A 77 0.76 -41.85 -33.26
CA LYS A 77 1.42 -41.06 -34.32
C LYS A 77 0.60 -39.85 -34.75
N VAL A 78 -0.72 -40.00 -34.89
CA VAL A 78 -1.60 -38.89 -35.30
C VAL A 78 -1.78 -37.91 -34.15
N PHE A 79 -1.94 -38.41 -32.93
CA PHE A 79 -2.10 -37.62 -31.73
C PHE A 79 -0.87 -36.75 -31.48
N SER A 80 0.36 -37.30 -31.58
CA SER A 80 1.58 -36.49 -31.40
C SER A 80 1.65 -35.32 -32.38
N LYS A 81 1.27 -35.53 -33.65
CA LYS A 81 1.22 -34.44 -34.64
C LYS A 81 0.14 -33.41 -34.32
N MET A 82 -1.03 -33.88 -33.87
CA MET A 82 -2.13 -33.01 -33.47
C MET A 82 -1.75 -32.18 -32.24
N GLU A 83 -1.13 -32.81 -31.24
CA GLU A 83 -0.61 -32.19 -30.03
C GLU A 83 0.38 -31.08 -30.38
N GLU A 84 1.38 -31.37 -31.24
CA GLU A 84 2.33 -30.35 -31.70
C GLU A 84 1.63 -29.15 -32.34
N VAL A 85 0.65 -29.37 -33.20
CA VAL A 85 -0.10 -28.29 -33.88
C VAL A 85 -0.93 -27.48 -32.88
N LEU A 86 -1.63 -28.15 -31.95
CA LEU A 86 -2.44 -27.48 -30.93
C LEU A 86 -1.57 -26.65 -29.99
N LEU A 87 -0.43 -27.21 -29.55
CA LEU A 87 0.53 -26.52 -28.69
C LEU A 87 1.23 -25.36 -29.40
N GLN A 88 1.34 -25.36 -30.73
CA GLN A 88 1.99 -24.27 -31.47
C GLN A 88 1.03 -23.16 -31.87
N LEU A 89 -0.20 -23.50 -32.28
CA LEU A 89 -1.13 -22.56 -32.92
C LEU A 89 -2.31 -22.14 -32.04
N VAL A 90 -2.70 -22.96 -31.07
CA VAL A 90 -3.92 -22.73 -30.28
C VAL A 90 -3.59 -22.41 -28.82
N LEU A 91 -2.78 -23.25 -28.18
CA LEU A 91 -2.45 -23.15 -26.76
C LEU A 91 -1.09 -22.45 -26.54
N ASN A 92 -0.71 -21.57 -27.46
CA ASN A 92 0.53 -20.83 -27.44
C ASN A 92 0.24 -19.33 -27.39
N ILE A 93 0.95 -18.60 -26.53
CA ILE A 93 0.91 -17.15 -26.57
C ILE A 93 2.09 -16.68 -27.41
N PRO A 94 1.85 -16.00 -28.54
CA PRO A 94 2.95 -15.48 -29.36
C PRO A 94 3.83 -14.53 -28.54
N LYS A 95 5.15 -14.63 -28.68
CA LYS A 95 6.12 -13.82 -27.92
C LYS A 95 5.96 -12.30 -28.12
N ASN A 96 5.29 -11.90 -29.18
CA ASN A 96 4.98 -10.52 -29.54
C ASN A 96 3.66 -10.02 -28.94
N VAL A 97 2.91 -10.87 -28.26
CA VAL A 97 1.65 -10.52 -27.61
C VAL A 97 1.88 -10.48 -26.11
N LEU A 98 1.53 -9.34 -25.52
CA LEU A 98 1.60 -9.11 -24.10
C LEU A 98 0.20 -9.26 -23.51
N LEU A 99 0.10 -10.03 -22.42
CA LEU A 99 -1.17 -10.26 -21.76
C LEU A 99 -1.70 -8.98 -21.10
N PRO A 100 -3.03 -8.83 -20.95
CA PRO A 100 -3.61 -7.65 -20.31
C PRO A 100 -3.08 -7.39 -18.90
N GLU A 101 -2.76 -8.44 -18.14
CA GLU A 101 -2.19 -8.33 -16.79
C GLU A 101 -0.83 -7.63 -16.79
N ASP A 102 -0.04 -7.82 -17.85
CA ASP A 102 1.32 -7.31 -17.93
C ASP A 102 1.39 -5.92 -18.59
N LYS A 103 0.27 -5.36 -19.08
CA LYS A 103 0.25 -4.07 -19.79
C LYS A 103 0.90 -2.92 -19.01
N VAL A 104 0.87 -3.00 -17.67
CA VAL A 104 1.54 -2.04 -16.80
C VAL A 104 3.05 -2.02 -17.02
N HIS A 105 3.65 -3.18 -17.32
CA HIS A 105 5.08 -3.30 -17.60
C HIS A 105 5.47 -2.72 -18.97
N GLU A 106 4.57 -2.71 -19.95
CA GLU A 106 4.78 -2.05 -21.25
C GLU A 106 4.56 -0.54 -21.16
N GLN A 107 3.49 -0.10 -20.46
CA GLN A 107 3.14 1.31 -20.33
C GLN A 107 4.11 2.08 -19.42
N TYR A 108 4.61 1.43 -18.37
CA TYR A 108 5.50 2.02 -17.38
C TYR A 108 6.72 1.11 -17.16
N PRO A 109 7.62 1.02 -18.16
CA PRO A 109 8.84 0.24 -18.00
C PRO A 109 9.73 0.91 -16.95
N TYR A 110 9.83 0.31 -15.78
CA TYR A 110 10.64 0.81 -14.69
C TYR A 110 11.90 -0.05 -14.54
N SER A 111 13.07 0.57 -14.62
CA SER A 111 14.31 -0.16 -14.35
C SER A 111 14.44 -0.44 -12.85
N LYS A 112 15.22 -1.47 -12.49
CA LYS A 112 15.49 -1.77 -11.08
C LYS A 112 16.16 -0.60 -10.35
N GLU A 113 17.02 0.13 -11.05
CA GLU A 113 17.72 1.31 -10.53
C GLU A 113 16.73 2.46 -10.27
N GLN A 114 15.83 2.75 -11.22
CA GLN A 114 14.78 3.75 -11.03
C GLN A 114 13.85 3.38 -9.88
N PHE A 115 13.52 2.09 -9.72
CA PHE A 115 12.72 1.60 -8.61
C PHE A 115 13.40 1.84 -7.26
N GLN A 116 14.71 1.60 -7.18
CA GLN A 116 15.50 1.86 -5.97
C GLN A 116 15.54 3.34 -5.64
N VAL A 117 15.79 4.22 -6.63
CA VAL A 117 15.76 5.68 -6.43
C VAL A 117 14.39 6.13 -5.91
N LEU A 118 13.30 5.63 -6.49
CA LEU A 118 11.95 5.96 -6.03
C LEU A 118 11.72 5.48 -4.58
N GLN A 119 12.22 4.30 -4.22
CA GLN A 119 12.11 3.77 -2.86
C GLN A 119 12.89 4.63 -1.85
N GLU A 120 14.08 5.11 -2.23
CA GLU A 120 14.87 6.05 -1.43
C GLU A 120 14.17 7.40 -1.27
N GLU A 121 13.60 7.93 -2.35
CA GLU A 121 12.84 9.18 -2.33
C GLU A 121 11.62 9.09 -1.41
N ILE A 122 10.88 7.97 -1.46
CA ILE A 122 9.76 7.71 -0.55
C ILE A 122 10.23 7.71 0.92
N GLN A 123 11.36 7.07 1.21
CA GLN A 123 11.91 7.05 2.57
C GLN A 123 12.32 8.45 3.04
N GLN A 124 12.99 9.23 2.18
CA GLN A 124 13.38 10.60 2.48
C GLN A 124 12.16 11.49 2.73
N LEU A 125 11.14 11.42 1.89
CA LEU A 125 9.89 12.18 2.05
C LEU A 125 9.15 11.79 3.34
N GLN A 126 9.12 10.51 3.69
CA GLN A 126 8.54 10.07 4.96
C GLN A 126 9.30 10.62 6.17
N GLN A 127 10.63 10.69 6.10
CA GLN A 127 11.45 11.26 7.15
C GLN A 127 11.23 12.78 7.27
N GLN A 128 11.21 13.49 6.15
CA GLN A 128 10.92 14.92 6.12
C GLN A 128 9.52 15.22 6.68
N TYR A 129 8.50 14.45 6.28
CA TYR A 129 7.16 14.59 6.82
C TYR A 129 7.12 14.46 8.35
N ARG A 130 7.83 13.48 8.92
CA ARG A 130 7.90 13.32 10.39
C ARG A 130 8.59 14.50 11.06
N ALA A 131 9.67 15.01 10.46
CA ALA A 131 10.38 16.18 10.97
C ALA A 131 9.47 17.42 10.96
N GLU A 132 8.77 17.68 9.85
CA GLU A 132 7.81 18.78 9.71
C GLU A 132 6.66 18.69 10.72
N VAL A 133 6.11 17.50 10.94
CA VAL A 133 5.07 17.29 11.97
C VAL A 133 5.61 17.63 13.36
N SER A 134 6.84 17.19 13.68
CA SER A 134 7.46 17.48 14.99
C SER A 134 7.77 18.97 15.17
N ALA A 135 8.26 19.64 14.12
CA ALA A 135 8.52 21.08 14.11
C ALA A 135 7.21 21.86 14.29
N GLY A 136 6.15 21.46 13.58
CA GLY A 136 4.83 22.06 13.73
C GLY A 136 4.24 21.89 15.14
N GLN A 137 4.53 20.77 15.81
CA GLN A 137 4.15 20.59 17.22
C GLN A 137 4.97 21.49 18.16
N ALA A 138 6.28 21.59 17.95
CA ALA A 138 7.16 22.46 18.73
C ALA A 138 6.74 23.94 18.62
N LEU A 139 6.49 24.43 17.39
CA LEU A 139 6.03 25.80 17.16
C LEU A 139 4.68 26.08 17.84
N ARG A 140 3.76 25.11 17.87
CA ARG A 140 2.50 25.25 18.61
C ARG A 140 2.73 25.34 20.12
N ALA A 141 3.65 24.56 20.66
CA ALA A 141 3.99 24.61 22.08
C ALA A 141 4.60 25.97 22.45
N GLU A 142 5.57 26.46 21.67
CA GLU A 142 6.17 27.79 21.86
C GLU A 142 5.13 28.92 21.79
N LEU A 143 4.15 28.81 20.89
CA LEU A 143 3.08 29.80 20.75
C LEU A 143 2.17 29.83 21.99
N GLU A 144 1.86 28.68 22.58
CA GLU A 144 1.09 28.62 23.83
C GLU A 144 1.89 29.16 25.03
N GLU A 145 3.20 28.88 25.10
CA GLU A 145 4.09 29.49 26.10
C GLU A 145 4.13 31.02 25.95
N GLN A 146 4.26 31.52 24.72
CA GLN A 146 4.28 32.95 24.44
C GLN A 146 2.97 33.63 24.87
N LYS A 147 1.82 33.01 24.60
CA LYS A 147 0.51 33.52 25.06
C LYS A 147 0.43 33.57 26.58
N ALA A 148 0.95 32.56 27.28
CA ALA A 148 0.96 32.54 28.73
C ALA A 148 1.79 33.70 29.30
N VAL A 149 2.99 33.93 28.76
CA VAL A 149 3.85 35.06 29.17
C VAL A 149 3.19 36.40 28.86
N GLN A 150 2.56 36.54 27.68
CA GLN A 150 1.83 37.75 27.32
C GLN A 150 0.70 38.04 28.31
N ALA A 151 -0.08 37.02 28.69
CA ALA A 151 -1.16 37.17 29.67
C ALA A 151 -0.62 37.60 31.05
N GLU A 152 0.53 37.09 31.49
CA GLU A 152 1.18 37.53 32.73
C GLU A 152 1.64 39.00 32.65
N LEU A 153 2.21 39.43 31.52
CA LEU A 153 2.60 40.84 31.33
C LEU A 153 1.38 41.77 31.30
N GLU A 154 0.28 41.36 30.68
CA GLU A 154 -0.98 42.11 30.67
C GLU A 154 -1.58 42.24 32.08
N LYS A 155 -1.51 41.20 32.91
CA LYS A 155 -1.90 41.30 34.33
C LYS A 155 -1.05 42.32 35.08
N ILE A 156 0.26 42.32 34.86
CA ILE A 156 1.17 43.30 35.50
C ILE A 156 0.82 44.73 35.06
N LEU A 157 0.53 44.95 33.77
CA LEU A 157 0.08 46.26 33.28
C LEU A 157 -1.25 46.68 33.93
N GLN A 158 -2.22 45.77 34.04
CA GLN A 158 -3.48 46.04 34.75
C GLN A 158 -3.25 46.41 36.22
N TRP A 159 -2.31 45.77 36.90
CA TRP A 159 -1.95 46.11 38.29
C TRP A 159 -1.36 47.52 38.39
N PHE A 160 -0.53 47.95 37.43
CA PHE A 160 -0.03 49.31 37.37
C PHE A 160 -1.16 50.32 37.13
N ASP A 161 -2.07 50.03 36.19
CA ASP A 161 -3.22 50.88 35.91
C ASP A 161 -4.16 50.99 37.13
N GLU A 162 -4.42 49.89 37.83
CA GLU A 162 -5.21 49.88 39.08
C GLU A 162 -4.54 50.70 40.19
N LEU A 163 -3.22 50.55 40.36
CA LEU A 163 -2.46 51.32 41.34
C LEU A 163 -2.53 52.82 41.03
N GLU A 164 -2.35 53.21 39.77
CA GLU A 164 -2.49 54.60 39.33
C GLU A 164 -3.92 55.14 39.57
N ASN A 165 -4.94 54.33 39.30
CA ASN A 165 -6.34 54.68 39.53
C ASN A 165 -6.64 54.89 41.02
N ILE A 166 -6.21 53.98 41.91
CA ILE A 166 -6.37 54.13 43.37
C ILE A 166 -5.69 55.42 43.85
N CYS A 167 -4.49 55.72 43.35
CA CYS A 167 -3.76 56.93 43.71
C CYS A 167 -4.48 58.20 43.24
N ARG A 168 -5.07 58.17 42.04
CA ARG A 168 -5.90 59.25 41.51
C ARG A 168 -7.17 59.47 42.35
N GLU A 169 -7.85 58.40 42.77
CA GLU A 169 -9.03 58.47 43.65
C GLU A 169 -8.72 59.09 45.02
N HIS A 170 -7.54 58.79 45.58
CA HIS A 170 -7.07 59.37 46.85
C HIS A 170 -6.42 60.75 46.68
N GLY A 171 -6.51 61.36 45.49
CA GLY A 171 -6.06 62.73 45.21
C GLY A 171 -4.55 62.89 45.00
N ILE A 172 -3.79 61.80 44.93
CA ILE A 172 -2.34 61.78 44.67
C ILE A 172 -2.12 61.32 43.23
N CYS A 173 -2.38 62.21 42.27
CA CYS A 173 -2.34 61.84 40.85
C CYS A 173 -0.91 61.58 40.31
N ASN A 174 0.11 62.19 40.91
CA ASN A 174 1.50 61.97 40.53
C ASN A 174 2.39 62.00 41.77
N PHE A 175 2.90 60.84 42.18
CA PHE A 175 3.78 60.73 43.35
C PHE A 175 4.99 61.67 43.23
N LYS A 176 5.59 61.79 42.05
CA LYS A 176 6.76 62.63 41.83
C LYS A 176 6.46 64.10 42.13
N GLU A 177 5.33 64.60 41.65
CA GLU A 177 4.92 65.99 41.88
C GLU A 177 4.47 66.23 43.33
N SER A 178 3.72 65.28 43.90
CA SER A 178 3.29 65.33 45.30
C SER A 178 4.48 65.32 46.27
N PHE A 179 5.46 64.44 46.06
CA PHE A 179 6.69 64.40 46.86
C PHE A 179 7.54 65.66 46.66
N ALA A 180 7.63 66.20 45.43
CA ALA A 180 8.35 67.45 45.18
C ALA A 180 7.69 68.63 45.91
N PHE A 181 6.36 68.74 45.87
CA PHE A 181 5.61 69.77 46.59
C PHE A 181 5.76 69.63 48.12
N LEU A 182 5.64 68.40 48.65
CA LEU A 182 5.79 68.12 50.08
C LEU A 182 7.19 68.49 50.57
N THR A 183 8.23 68.10 49.83
CA THR A 183 9.63 68.44 50.13
C THR A 183 9.85 69.96 50.11
N GLN A 184 9.30 70.66 49.12
CA GLN A 184 9.41 72.12 49.04
C GLN A 184 8.71 72.82 50.21
N LYS A 185 7.54 72.34 50.63
CA LYS A 185 6.79 72.88 51.77
C LYS A 185 7.46 72.55 53.10
N ALA A 186 8.00 71.34 53.27
CA ALA A 186 8.75 70.92 54.44
C ALA A 186 10.01 71.78 54.62
N ASN A 187 10.76 72.04 53.54
CA ASN A 187 11.92 72.94 53.57
C ASN A 187 11.52 74.36 54.02
N LYS A 188 10.46 74.92 53.44
CA LYS A 188 9.94 76.24 53.85
C LYS A 188 9.49 76.28 55.32
N LEU A 189 8.81 75.22 55.79
CA LEU A 189 8.40 75.11 57.19
C LEU A 189 9.60 75.02 58.13
N GLN A 190 10.63 74.26 57.75
CA GLN A 190 11.85 74.13 58.52
C GLN A 190 12.63 75.46 58.59
N ASP A 191 12.62 76.24 57.52
CA ASP A 191 13.19 77.60 57.53
C ASP A 191 12.42 78.56 58.43
N VAL A 192 11.07 78.49 58.43
CA VAL A 192 10.22 79.28 59.34
C VAL A 192 10.42 78.85 60.79
N LEU A 193 10.48 77.55 61.09
CA LEU A 193 10.77 77.03 62.43
C LEU A 193 12.12 77.51 62.94
N LYS A 194 13.17 77.45 62.12
CA LYS A 194 14.50 78.01 62.45
C LYS A 194 14.43 79.51 62.70
N ALA A 195 13.59 80.25 61.97
CA ALA A 195 13.39 81.69 62.20
C ALA A 195 12.65 81.98 63.51
N VAL A 196 11.65 81.16 63.86
CA VAL A 196 10.90 81.26 65.12
C VAL A 196 11.77 80.88 66.31
N GLU A 197 12.58 79.82 66.23
CA GLU A 197 13.57 79.48 67.26
C GLU A 197 14.63 80.58 67.44
N LYS A 198 15.11 81.19 66.34
CA LYS A 198 16.04 82.33 66.43
C LYS A 198 15.38 83.55 67.07
N LYS A 199 14.07 83.78 66.87
CA LYS A 199 13.33 84.85 67.54
C LYS A 199 13.02 84.52 69.01
N SER A 200 12.72 83.27 69.36
CA SER A 200 12.47 82.87 70.76
C SER A 200 13.76 82.87 71.60
N LYS A 201 14.92 82.55 71.00
CA LYS A 201 16.24 82.72 71.63
C LYS A 201 16.67 84.18 71.82
N LYS A 202 16.03 85.14 71.14
CA LYS A 202 16.23 86.59 71.36
C LYS A 202 15.30 87.19 72.42
N LEU A 203 14.33 86.41 72.91
CA LEU A 203 13.31 86.80 73.90
C LEU A 203 13.55 86.17 75.28
N LYS A 204 14.66 85.45 75.46
CA LYS A 204 15.26 85.09 76.75
C LYS A 204 16.56 85.87 76.90
#